data_AF-A0A956EQQ6-F1
#
_entry.id   AF-A0A956EQQ6-F1
#
_cell.length_a   1.000
_cell.length_b   1.000
_cell.length_c   1.000
_cell.angle_alpha   90.00
_cell.angle_beta   90.00
_cell.angle_gamma   90.00
#
_symmetry.space_group_name_H-M   'P 1'
#
loop_
_entity.id
_entity.type
_entity.pdbx_description
1 polymer ?
#
loop_
_entity_poly.entity_id
_entity_poly.type
_entity_poly.pdbx_seq_one_letter_code
_entity_poly.pdbx_strand_id
1 'polypeptide(L)'
;PEVRGVVSYSDPVPRRTLDGGLVLPGHVGTIYQGFNGAYLGRGSRRTLLLDRFGRTVNGRMLSKIRLGEQGIDYACRQLAQATGLERRRGEGGDAYVARVLASGRLRRVRHPGNHVYAWGLDRRVARSLRAATDPEAHPYPKTPDLDRAHT
;
A
#
# COMPACT_ATOMS: atom_id res chain seq x y z
N PRO A 1 -22.20 16.88 -4.66
CA PRO A 1 -22.18 15.51 -5.23
C PRO A 1 -22.79 14.53 -4.22
N GLU A 2 -23.69 13.65 -4.64
CA GLU A 2 -24.30 12.63 -3.78
C GLU A 2 -23.39 11.39 -3.72
N VAL A 3 -23.02 10.94 -2.52
CA VAL A 3 -22.18 9.74 -2.34
C VAL A 3 -23.07 8.49 -2.46
N ARG A 4 -22.78 7.61 -3.42
CA ARG A 4 -23.59 6.44 -3.77
C ARG A 4 -23.03 5.11 -3.26
N GLY A 5 -21.77 5.12 -2.83
CA GLY A 5 -21.08 3.93 -2.36
C GLY A 5 -19.79 4.25 -1.64
N VAL A 6 -19.30 3.28 -0.88
CA VAL A 6 -18.03 3.33 -0.16
C VAL A 6 -17.18 2.15 -0.62
N VAL A 7 -15.90 2.39 -0.85
CA VAL A 7 -14.91 1.34 -1.10
C VAL A 7 -13.85 1.42 -0.02
N SER A 8 -13.48 0.29 0.56
CA SER A 8 -12.43 0.19 1.56
C SER A 8 -11.43 -0.88 1.20
N TYR A 9 -10.19 -0.65 1.62
CA TYR A 9 -9.07 -1.52 1.31
C TYR A 9 -8.49 -2.08 2.60
N SER A 10 -8.11 -3.34 2.57
CA SER A 10 -7.42 -4.02 3.66
C SER A 10 -6.08 -4.54 3.18
N ASP A 11 -5.00 -4.14 3.83
CA ASP A 11 -3.65 -4.60 3.47
C ASP A 11 -3.35 -5.92 4.19
N PRO A 12 -3.29 -7.05 3.47
CA PRO A 12 -3.08 -8.35 4.09
C PRO A 12 -1.61 -8.64 4.39
N VAL A 13 -0.66 -7.82 3.96
CA VAL A 13 0.77 -8.14 4.02
C VAL A 13 1.37 -7.63 5.32
N PRO A 14 1.90 -8.53 6.18
CA PRO A 14 2.65 -8.13 7.35
C PRO A 14 3.89 -7.32 6.96
N ARG A 15 4.27 -6.34 7.79
CA ARG A 15 5.49 -5.57 7.62
C ARG A 15 6.37 -5.75 8.84
N ARG A 16 7.66 -5.94 8.57
CA ARG A 16 8.69 -6.11 9.58
C ARG A 16 9.83 -5.12 9.38
N THR A 17 10.46 -4.74 10.48
CA THR A 17 11.78 -4.09 10.46
C THR A 17 12.82 -4.99 9.81
N LEU A 18 13.99 -4.44 9.53
CA LEU A 18 15.12 -5.23 9.02
C LEU A 18 15.50 -6.37 9.98
N ASP A 19 15.38 -6.13 11.29
CA ASP A 19 15.69 -7.10 12.35
C ASP A 19 14.53 -8.08 12.64
N GLY A 20 13.48 -8.08 11.81
CA GLY A 20 12.35 -9.02 11.91
C GLY A 20 11.24 -8.62 12.87
N GLY A 21 11.38 -7.49 13.57
CA GLY A 21 10.35 -6.95 14.46
C GLY A 21 9.06 -6.61 13.72
N LEU A 22 7.91 -7.06 14.22
CA LEU A 22 6.61 -6.84 13.57
C LEU A 22 6.17 -5.37 13.74
N VAL A 23 5.87 -4.71 12.62
CA VAL A 23 5.45 -3.30 12.55
C VAL A 23 3.98 -3.19 12.18
N LEU A 24 3.55 -4.00 11.20
CA LEU A 24 2.16 -4.12 10.82
C LEU A 24 1.84 -5.62 10.71
N PRO A 25 0.82 -6.15 11.40
CA PRO A 25 0.45 -7.57 11.31
C PRO A 25 -0.18 -7.96 9.97
N GLY A 26 -0.58 -6.97 9.15
CA GLY A 26 -1.52 -7.19 8.07
C GLY A 26 -2.95 -7.36 8.62
N HIS A 27 -3.95 -7.11 7.79
CA HIS A 27 -5.34 -7.33 8.15
C HIS A 27 -6.13 -7.73 6.91
N VAL A 28 -7.09 -8.64 7.11
CA VAL A 28 -7.97 -9.14 6.05
C VAL A 28 -9.28 -8.37 5.93
N GLY A 29 -9.51 -7.40 6.80
CA GLY A 29 -10.71 -6.57 6.77
C GLY A 29 -11.85 -7.21 7.55
N THR A 30 -11.55 -7.91 8.64
CA THR A 30 -12.54 -8.56 9.51
C THR A 30 -13.68 -7.61 9.90
N ILE A 31 -13.37 -6.34 10.17
CA ILE A 31 -14.39 -5.32 10.43
C ILE A 31 -15.30 -5.12 9.20
N TYR A 32 -14.74 -5.03 8.00
CA TYR A 32 -15.51 -4.84 6.78
C TYR A 32 -16.41 -6.05 6.49
N GLN A 33 -15.93 -7.25 6.78
CA GLN A 33 -16.72 -8.48 6.70
C GLN A 33 -17.88 -8.48 7.70
N GLY A 34 -17.62 -8.09 8.95
CA GLY A 34 -18.64 -7.98 10.00
C GLY A 34 -19.71 -6.92 9.72
N PHE A 35 -19.35 -5.87 8.98
CA PHE A 35 -20.28 -4.82 8.54
C PHE A 35 -20.85 -5.05 7.14
N ASN A 36 -20.93 -6.31 6.66
CA ASN A 36 -21.56 -6.69 5.39
C ASN A 36 -20.93 -6.01 4.14
N GLY A 37 -19.63 -5.72 4.17
CA GLY A 37 -18.92 -5.21 3.01
C GLY A 37 -18.78 -6.29 1.94
N ALA A 38 -19.29 -6.03 0.74
CA ALA A 38 -19.21 -6.93 -0.38
C ALA A 38 -17.73 -7.11 -0.80
N TYR A 39 -17.21 -8.33 -0.74
CA TYR A 39 -15.81 -8.59 -1.10
C TYR A 39 -15.64 -8.70 -2.61
N LEU A 40 -14.76 -7.84 -3.15
CA LEU A 40 -14.52 -7.70 -4.58
C LEU A 40 -13.18 -8.35 -5.01
N GLY A 41 -12.60 -9.20 -4.17
CA GLY A 41 -11.28 -9.77 -4.41
C GLY A 41 -10.15 -8.79 -4.06
N ARG A 42 -9.12 -8.75 -4.90
CA ARG A 42 -7.90 -7.96 -4.67
C ARG A 42 -7.74 -6.84 -5.69
N GLY A 43 -7.21 -5.71 -5.22
CA GLY A 43 -6.72 -4.64 -6.09
C GLY A 43 -5.41 -5.01 -6.79
N SER A 44 -4.85 -4.06 -7.52
CA SER A 44 -3.65 -4.29 -8.34
C SER A 44 -2.43 -4.71 -7.51
N ARG A 45 -1.69 -5.69 -8.04
CA ARG A 45 -0.36 -6.06 -7.56
C ARG A 45 0.61 -4.89 -7.70
N ARG A 46 1.53 -4.74 -6.76
CA ARG A 46 2.54 -3.68 -6.75
C ARG A 46 3.79 -4.10 -6.00
N THR A 47 4.87 -3.36 -6.18
CA THR A 47 6.08 -3.51 -5.35
C THR A 47 6.12 -2.38 -4.35
N LEU A 48 6.23 -2.71 -3.07
CA LEU A 48 6.48 -1.75 -2.01
C LEU A 48 7.99 -1.59 -1.80
N LEU A 49 8.39 -0.39 -1.38
CA LEU A 49 9.73 -0.10 -0.90
C LEU A 49 9.63 0.12 0.61
N LEU A 50 10.31 -0.72 1.39
CA LEU A 50 10.32 -0.60 2.84
C LEU A 50 11.67 -0.06 3.32
N ASP A 51 11.63 0.84 4.29
CA ASP A 51 12.81 1.28 5.03
C ASP A 51 13.27 0.21 6.05
N ARG A 52 14.39 0.46 6.72
CA ARG A 52 14.93 -0.43 7.78
C ARG A 52 13.96 -0.64 8.96
N PHE A 53 12.96 0.22 9.11
CA PHE A 53 11.95 0.17 10.15
C PHE A 53 10.62 -0.41 9.65
N GLY A 54 10.59 -1.02 8.46
CA GLY A 54 9.38 -1.65 7.91
C GLY A 54 8.31 -0.66 7.42
N ARG A 55 8.65 0.62 7.30
CA ARG A 55 7.74 1.67 6.81
C ARG A 55 7.82 1.81 5.29
N THR A 56 6.68 2.07 4.66
CA THR A 56 6.61 2.19 3.20
C THR A 56 7.09 3.56 2.72
N VAL A 57 8.06 3.55 1.81
CA VAL A 57 8.44 4.71 0.98
C VAL A 57 7.45 4.81 -0.18
N ASN A 58 6.56 5.81 -0.11
CA ASN A 58 5.46 5.97 -1.06
C ASN A 58 5.97 6.39 -2.45
N GLY A 59 5.46 5.75 -3.51
CA GLY A 59 5.76 6.12 -4.90
C GLY A 59 5.44 7.58 -5.22
N ARG A 60 4.37 8.16 -4.66
CA ARG A 60 4.05 9.59 -4.85
C ARG A 60 5.11 10.50 -4.26
N MET A 61 5.72 10.13 -3.14
CA MET A 61 6.83 10.88 -2.55
C MET A 61 8.04 10.88 -3.49
N LEU A 62 8.35 9.74 -4.11
CA LEU A 62 9.42 9.64 -5.11
C LEU A 62 9.10 10.48 -6.35
N SER A 63 7.86 10.42 -6.86
CA SER A 63 7.42 11.25 -8.00
C SER A 63 7.57 12.74 -7.73
N LYS A 64 7.22 13.22 -6.53
CA LYS A 64 7.42 14.63 -6.15
C LYS A 64 8.88 15.06 -6.26
N ILE A 65 9.79 14.21 -5.78
CA ILE A 65 11.23 14.50 -5.83
C ILE A 65 11.73 14.52 -7.28
N ARG A 66 11.33 13.52 -8.07
CA ARG A 66 11.70 13.40 -9.48
C ARG A 66 11.27 14.62 -10.31
N LEU A 67 10.00 14.97 -10.19
CA LEU A 67 9.37 16.00 -11.00
C LEU A 67 9.50 17.42 -10.44
N GLY A 68 10.17 17.60 -9.29
CA GLY A 68 10.29 18.92 -8.67
C GLY A 68 8.97 19.51 -8.18
N GLU A 69 7.98 18.68 -7.85
CA GLU A 69 6.65 19.14 -7.45
C GLU A 69 6.65 19.85 -6.09
N GLN A 70 5.56 20.58 -5.80
CA GLN A 70 5.35 21.20 -4.50
C GLN A 70 5.45 20.20 -3.34
N GLY A 71 6.23 20.59 -2.32
CA GLY A 71 6.55 19.75 -1.16
C GLY A 71 7.75 18.83 -1.38
N ILE A 72 8.58 19.09 -2.39
CA ILE A 72 9.84 18.36 -2.62
C ILE A 72 10.75 18.35 -1.38
N ASP A 73 10.91 19.46 -0.66
CA ASP A 73 11.81 19.50 0.49
C ASP A 73 11.36 18.55 1.61
N TYR A 74 10.05 18.49 1.86
CA TYR A 74 9.49 17.53 2.80
C TYR A 74 9.68 16.09 2.32
N ALA A 75 9.45 15.81 1.04
CA ALA A 75 9.69 14.49 0.45
C ALA A 75 11.16 14.08 0.54
N CYS A 76 12.10 14.99 0.27
CA CYS A 76 13.53 14.78 0.41
C CYS A 76 13.93 14.46 1.86
N ARG A 77 13.40 15.20 2.84
CA ARG A 77 13.65 14.94 4.27
C ARG A 77 13.13 13.57 4.69
N GLN A 78 11.91 13.22 4.31
CA GLN A 78 11.33 11.91 4.61
C GLN A 78 12.14 10.77 3.98
N LEU A 79 12.59 10.93 2.73
CA LEU A 79 13.44 9.93 2.07
C LEU A 79 14.81 9.81 2.73
N ALA A 80 15.42 10.94 3.14
CA ALA A 80 16.69 10.95 3.85
C ALA A 80 16.55 10.30 5.23
N GLN A 81 15.48 10.56 5.98
CA GLN A 81 15.21 9.88 7.26
C GLN A 81 15.02 8.37 7.09
N ALA A 82 14.35 7.94 6.01
CA ALA A 82 14.15 6.53 5.72
C ALA A 82 15.45 5.79 5.34
N THR A 83 16.39 6.48 4.66
CA THR A 83 17.53 5.83 4.00
C THR A 83 18.91 6.23 4.54
N GLY A 84 18.99 7.30 5.31
CA GLY A 84 20.23 7.96 5.74
C GLY A 84 20.96 8.70 4.62
N LEU A 85 20.34 8.88 3.45
CA LEU A 85 20.99 9.46 2.28
C LEU A 85 20.35 10.81 1.97
N GLU A 86 21.10 11.89 2.16
CA GLU A 86 20.64 13.22 1.78
C GLU A 86 20.84 13.51 0.29
N ARG A 87 20.05 14.45 -0.24
CA ARG A 87 20.24 14.99 -1.59
C ARG A 87 21.51 15.85 -1.59
N ARG A 88 22.39 15.63 -2.56
CA ARG A 88 23.65 16.39 -2.67
C ARG A 88 23.38 17.77 -3.28
N ARG A 89 24.25 18.74 -2.98
CA ARG A 89 24.19 20.07 -3.60
C ARG A 89 24.28 19.95 -5.12
N GLY A 90 23.33 20.56 -5.84
CA GLY A 90 23.26 20.52 -7.30
C GLY A 90 22.76 19.20 -7.91
N GLU A 91 22.48 18.17 -7.11
CA GLU A 91 21.97 16.89 -7.62
C GLU A 91 20.51 17.04 -8.08
N GLY A 92 20.20 16.60 -9.29
CA GLY A 92 18.81 16.55 -9.79
C GLY A 92 17.93 15.58 -9.00
N GLY A 93 16.62 15.82 -8.95
CA GLY A 93 15.68 14.96 -8.22
C GLY A 93 15.67 13.50 -8.69
N ASP A 94 15.68 13.29 -10.01
CA ASP A 94 15.79 11.96 -10.61
C ASP A 94 17.09 11.25 -10.23
N ALA A 95 18.22 11.96 -10.31
CA ALA A 95 19.53 11.42 -9.93
C ALA A 95 19.57 11.02 -8.45
N TYR A 96 19.00 11.84 -7.57
CA TYR A 96 18.89 11.55 -6.15
C TYR A 96 18.06 10.28 -5.89
N VAL A 97 16.86 10.17 -6.48
CA VAL A 97 16.01 8.98 -6.32
C VAL A 97 16.70 7.73 -6.88
N ALA A 98 17.32 7.82 -8.06
CA ALA A 98 18.04 6.71 -8.67
C ALA A 98 19.17 6.20 -7.76
N ARG A 99 20.00 7.12 -7.23
CA ARG A 99 21.07 6.80 -6.29
C ARG A 99 20.56 6.13 -5.02
N VAL A 100 19.47 6.64 -4.45
CA VAL A 100 18.85 6.04 -3.25
C VAL A 100 18.34 4.63 -3.55
N LEU A 101 17.66 4.41 -4.67
CA LEU A 101 17.15 3.08 -5.04
C LEU A 101 18.26 2.08 -5.36
N ALA A 102 19.40 2.55 -5.86
CA ALA A 102 20.59 1.73 -6.13
C ALA A 102 21.38 1.39 -4.86
N SER A 103 21.25 2.17 -3.79
CA SER A 103 22.02 2.00 -2.54
C SER A 103 21.70 0.74 -1.74
N GLY A 104 20.63 0.02 -2.07
CA GLY A 104 20.17 -1.15 -1.30
C GLY A 104 19.54 -0.81 0.07
N ARG A 105 19.41 0.47 0.44
CA ARG A 105 18.82 0.91 1.72
C ARG A 105 17.31 0.65 1.84
N LEU A 106 16.64 0.34 0.73
CA LEU A 106 15.21 0.05 0.67
C LEU A 106 14.96 -1.38 0.20
N ARG A 107 14.19 -2.13 1.00
CA ARG A 107 13.80 -3.50 0.66
C ARG A 107 12.61 -3.48 -0.27
N ARG A 108 12.70 -4.18 -1.40
CA ARG A 108 11.58 -4.40 -2.32
C ARG A 108 10.73 -5.56 -1.82
N VAL A 109 9.43 -5.32 -1.66
CA VAL A 109 8.46 -6.35 -1.23
C VAL A 109 7.36 -6.47 -2.28
N ARG A 110 7.14 -7.68 -2.80
CA ARG A 110 6.02 -7.95 -3.71
C ARG A 110 4.71 -7.94 -2.93
N HIS A 111 3.80 -7.07 -3.33
CA HIS A 111 2.50 -6.92 -2.70
C HIS A 111 1.41 -7.46 -3.64
N PRO A 112 0.64 -8.49 -3.22
CA PRO A 112 -0.35 -9.17 -4.06
C PRO A 112 -1.61 -8.35 -4.34
N GLY A 113 -1.78 -7.21 -3.66
CA GLY A 113 -2.93 -6.33 -3.79
C GLY A 113 -3.76 -6.34 -2.52
N ASN A 114 -4.34 -5.19 -2.18
CA ASN A 114 -5.19 -5.06 -1.00
C ASN A 114 -6.51 -5.81 -1.25
N HIS A 115 -7.09 -6.40 -0.21
CA HIS A 115 -8.47 -6.86 -0.28
C HIS A 115 -9.41 -5.66 -0.41
N VAL A 116 -10.42 -5.79 -1.26
CA VAL A 116 -11.34 -4.71 -1.60
C VAL A 116 -12.74 -5.04 -1.11
N TYR A 117 -13.34 -4.10 -0.39
CA TYR A 117 -14.68 -4.21 0.16
C TYR A 117 -15.52 -3.02 -0.30
N ALA A 118 -16.80 -3.23 -0.58
CA ALA A 118 -17.69 -2.17 -1.01
C ALA A 118 -19.08 -2.23 -0.37
N TRP A 119 -19.69 -1.05 -0.23
CA TRP A 119 -21.07 -0.85 0.19
C TRP A 119 -21.78 0.05 -0.80
N GLY A 120 -23.00 -0.33 -1.18
CA GLY A 120 -23.92 0.55 -1.87
C GLY A 120 -24.73 1.33 -0.86
N LEU A 121 -24.73 2.67 -0.96
CA LEU A 121 -25.53 3.56 -0.11
C LEU A 121 -26.95 3.76 -0.65
N ASP A 122 -27.20 3.30 -1.89
CA ASP A 122 -28.51 3.28 -2.51
C ASP A 122 -28.84 1.90 -3.12
N ARG A 123 -30.13 1.68 -3.41
CA ARG A 123 -30.65 0.40 -3.89
C ARG A 123 -30.02 -0.04 -5.22
N ARG A 124 -29.69 0.88 -6.12
CA ARG A 124 -29.11 0.53 -7.43
C ARG A 124 -27.70 -0.01 -7.25
N VAL A 125 -26.85 0.70 -6.50
CA VAL A 125 -25.47 0.25 -6.26
C VAL A 125 -25.44 -1.02 -5.42
N ALA A 126 -26.28 -1.12 -4.38
CA ALA A 126 -26.36 -2.34 -3.57
C ALA A 126 -26.76 -3.57 -4.39
N ARG A 127 -27.69 -3.41 -5.35
CA ARG A 127 -28.07 -4.49 -6.28
C ARG A 127 -26.92 -4.87 -7.21
N SER A 128 -26.24 -3.89 -7.80
CA SER A 128 -25.07 -4.14 -8.66
C SER A 128 -23.96 -4.88 -7.92
N LEU A 129 -23.68 -4.49 -6.67
CA LEU A 129 -22.67 -5.19 -5.85
C LEU A 129 -23.06 -6.63 -5.57
N ARG A 130 -24.31 -6.89 -5.16
CA ARG A 130 -24.80 -8.25 -4.92
C ARG A 130 -24.73 -9.13 -6.16
N ALA A 131 -25.03 -8.57 -7.34
CA ALA A 131 -24.93 -9.29 -8.60
C ALA A 131 -23.47 -9.55 -9.03
N ALA A 132 -22.54 -8.68 -8.62
CA ALA A 132 -21.13 -8.77 -8.95
C ALA A 132 -20.32 -9.61 -7.94
N THR A 133 -20.87 -9.89 -6.76
CA THR A 133 -20.21 -10.70 -5.74
C THR A 133 -20.86 -12.05 -5.59
N ASP A 134 -20.06 -13.10 -5.78
CA ASP A 134 -20.40 -14.46 -5.43
C ASP A 134 -19.58 -14.86 -4.18
N PRO A 135 -20.24 -14.98 -3.00
CA PRO A 135 -19.58 -15.37 -1.76
C PRO A 135 -18.95 -16.77 -1.81
N GLU A 136 -19.45 -17.67 -2.65
CA GLU A 136 -18.90 -19.03 -2.79
C GLU A 136 -17.66 -19.02 -3.67
N ALA A 137 -17.68 -18.29 -4.80
CA ALA A 137 -16.51 -18.15 -5.66
C ALA A 137 -15.40 -17.29 -5.03
N HIS A 138 -15.76 -16.34 -4.17
CA HIS A 138 -14.82 -15.43 -3.49
C HIS A 138 -15.10 -15.36 -1.99
N PRO A 139 -14.70 -16.41 -1.23
CA PRO A 139 -14.90 -16.40 0.20
C PRO A 139 -14.10 -15.29 0.86
N TYR A 140 -14.66 -14.74 1.93
CA TYR A 140 -13.99 -13.73 2.71
C TYR A 140 -12.67 -14.25 3.28
N PRO A 141 -11.54 -13.55 3.09
CA PRO A 141 -10.25 -13.95 3.62
C PRO A 141 -10.26 -13.94 5.15
N LYS A 142 -9.69 -14.96 5.79
CA LYS A 142 -9.68 -15.09 7.27
C LYS A 142 -8.30 -14.92 7.89
N THR A 143 -7.25 -15.02 7.10
CA THR A 143 -5.86 -14.92 7.55
C THR A 143 -5.09 -13.92 6.69
N PRO A 144 -4.26 -13.05 7.30
CA PRO A 144 -3.31 -12.23 6.55
C PRO A 144 -2.40 -13.09 5.66
N ASP A 145 -1.81 -12.47 4.66
CA ASP A 145 -0.86 -13.15 3.80
C ASP A 145 0.41 -13.49 4.59
N LEU A 146 1.04 -14.61 4.24
CA LEU A 146 2.35 -14.92 4.79
C LEU A 146 3.36 -13.86 4.35
N ASP A 147 4.26 -13.50 5.26
CA ASP A 147 5.42 -12.68 4.92
C ASP A 147 6.32 -13.49 4.00
N ARG A 148 6.14 -13.31 2.69
CA ARG A 148 6.99 -13.92 1.65
C ARG A 148 8.27 -13.10 1.42
N ALA A 149 8.79 -12.44 2.46
CA ALA A 149 10.20 -12.10 2.47
C ALA A 149 10.97 -13.42 2.38
N HIS A 150 11.92 -13.52 1.44
CA HIS A 150 12.71 -14.72 1.12
C HIS A 150 12.06 -15.66 0.09
N THR A 151 12.05 -15.22 -1.16
CA THR A 151 12.41 -16.07 -2.30
C THR A 151 13.29 -15.25 -3.23
#